data_AF-A0A934NLV9-F1
#
_entry.id   AF-A0A934NLV9-F1
#
_cell.length_a   1.000
_cell.length_b   1.000
_cell.length_c   1.000
_cell.angle_alpha   90.00
_cell.angle_beta   90.00
_cell.angle_gamma   90.00
#
_symmetry.space_group_name_H-M   'P 1'
#
loop_
_entity.id
_entity.type
_entity.pdbx_description
1 polymer ?
#
loop_
_entity_poly.entity_id
_entity_poly.type
_entity_poly.pdbx_seq_one_letter_code
_entity_poly.pdbx_strand_id
1 'polypeptide(L)'
;MSASISAEPHPTRPHDSESHDTEAHDTVATQLLAAEQAGALDLPLPGAGHTIERWHRLAQLSFRDTVVGRLAEAHTDAVAILAEITGRSIPNGSLWGVWAAQPPKPALDATRRNGRWVLDGRKLWCSGATMCTHALVTALCDENWLLFEVDLRQPGVQPVPDTWHAVGMSASDSGAVDFTAADAEAVGEAGDYIDRAGFWHGAIGVAACWYGSACGVAKVLHAAAARGRADEHALAHLGSITVALRGAAAALETAAHAIDGDPYDRGGQARIRARATRAVVEQAASTTIDRVGRALGAGPLCADPAHARRVADLTVYLRQSHAERDLADLGRDVAEKDFTWWHNR
;
A
#
# COMPACT_ATOMS: atom_id res chain seq x y z
N MET A 1 57.03 19.79 -16.92
CA MET A 1 57.39 19.33 -15.56
C MET A 1 56.08 19.05 -14.83
N SER A 2 55.67 17.78 -14.84
CA SER A 2 54.47 17.31 -14.13
C SER A 2 54.80 17.09 -12.66
N ALA A 3 53.96 17.59 -11.78
CA ALA A 3 53.92 17.19 -10.38
C ALA A 3 52.58 16.50 -10.12
N SER A 4 52.63 15.18 -9.96
CA SER A 4 51.51 14.34 -9.50
C SER A 4 51.34 14.53 -8.00
N ILE A 5 50.12 14.81 -7.56
CA ILE A 5 49.73 14.72 -6.15
C ILE A 5 48.83 13.49 -6.03
N SER A 6 49.38 12.44 -5.41
CA SER A 6 48.62 11.26 -4.98
C SER A 6 47.87 11.61 -3.70
N ALA A 7 46.54 11.55 -3.71
CA ALA A 7 45.72 11.59 -2.51
C ALA A 7 45.37 10.15 -2.11
N GLU A 8 45.77 9.74 -0.91
CA GLU A 8 45.34 8.48 -0.31
C GLU A 8 43.86 8.57 0.10
N PRO A 9 43.07 7.49 -0.03
CA PRO A 9 41.68 7.48 0.39
C PRO A 9 41.57 7.37 1.91
N HIS A 10 40.84 8.31 2.52
CA HIS A 10 40.40 8.22 3.91
C HIS A 10 39.42 7.04 4.09
N PRO A 11 39.52 6.27 5.18
CA PRO A 11 38.53 5.25 5.50
C PRO A 11 37.20 5.93 5.87
N THR A 12 36.15 5.64 5.11
CA THR A 12 34.76 5.99 5.43
C THR A 12 34.35 5.28 6.71
N ARG A 13 33.95 6.03 7.73
CA ARG A 13 33.25 5.47 8.90
C ARG A 13 31.90 4.91 8.44
N PRO A 14 31.41 3.79 9.01
CA PRO A 14 30.04 3.36 8.80
C PRO A 14 29.09 4.49 9.25
N HIS A 15 28.13 4.79 8.41
CA HIS A 15 27.24 5.96 8.49
C HIS A 15 26.18 5.81 9.59
N ASP A 16 25.82 6.91 10.25
CA ASP A 16 24.70 7.06 11.21
C ASP A 16 23.30 6.78 10.60
N SER A 17 23.20 6.21 9.39
CA SER A 17 21.93 5.94 8.70
C SER A 17 21.23 4.67 9.21
N GLU A 18 21.99 3.62 9.56
CA GLU A 18 21.41 2.34 10.02
C GLU A 18 20.65 2.49 11.34
N SER A 19 21.11 3.34 12.26
CA SER A 19 20.47 3.56 13.56
C SER A 19 19.15 4.33 13.45
N HIS A 20 19.08 5.31 12.54
CA HIS A 20 17.87 6.09 12.30
C HIS A 20 16.77 5.30 11.59
N ASP A 21 17.13 4.43 10.64
CA ASP A 21 16.16 3.57 9.97
C ASP A 21 15.57 2.53 10.92
N THR A 22 16.40 1.94 11.79
CA THR A 22 15.96 1.00 12.84
C THR A 22 14.95 1.66 13.81
N GLU A 23 15.23 2.88 14.28
CA GLU A 23 14.33 3.60 15.20
C GLU A 23 12.98 3.96 14.55
N ALA A 24 13.00 4.32 13.26
CA ALA A 24 11.78 4.59 12.50
C ALA A 24 10.95 3.32 12.28
N HIS A 25 11.61 2.19 12.00
CA HIS A 25 10.96 0.88 11.85
C HIS A 25 10.30 0.44 13.15
N ASP A 26 11.03 0.51 14.26
CA ASP A 26 10.52 0.19 15.60
C ASP A 26 9.32 1.06 15.98
N THR A 27 9.36 2.34 15.61
CA THR A 27 8.24 3.27 15.83
C THR A 27 6.99 2.85 15.07
N VAL A 28 7.12 2.49 13.78
CA VAL A 28 5.99 2.04 12.95
C VAL A 28 5.43 0.71 13.46
N ALA A 29 6.30 -0.26 13.76
CA ALA A 29 5.90 -1.56 14.31
C ALA A 29 5.14 -1.39 15.64
N THR A 30 5.65 -0.54 16.54
CA THR A 30 4.99 -0.22 17.81
C THR A 30 3.61 0.41 17.60
N GLN A 31 3.47 1.34 16.66
CA GLN A 31 2.19 1.96 16.33
C GLN A 31 1.17 0.96 15.78
N LEU A 32 1.61 0.02 14.94
CA LEU A 32 0.74 -1.03 14.40
C LEU A 32 0.30 -2.03 15.47
N LEU A 33 1.21 -2.48 16.33
CA LEU A 33 0.87 -3.36 17.45
C LEU A 33 -0.09 -2.67 18.42
N ALA A 34 0.14 -1.40 18.75
CA ALA A 34 -0.79 -0.63 19.57
C ALA A 34 -2.17 -0.47 18.91
N ALA A 35 -2.20 -0.27 17.58
CA ALA A 35 -3.44 -0.20 16.82
C ALA A 35 -4.18 -1.56 16.83
N GLU A 36 -3.48 -2.67 16.66
CA GLU A 36 -4.07 -4.02 16.74
C GLU A 36 -4.64 -4.30 18.14
N GLN A 37 -3.85 -4.08 19.19
CA GLN A 37 -4.26 -4.32 20.58
C GLN A 37 -5.44 -3.44 21.02
N ALA A 38 -5.57 -2.24 20.45
CA ALA A 38 -6.68 -1.33 20.70
C ALA A 38 -7.94 -1.64 19.85
N GLY A 39 -7.92 -2.70 19.03
CA GLY A 39 -9.00 -3.02 18.07
C GLY A 39 -9.13 -1.99 16.95
N ALA A 40 -8.10 -1.17 16.71
CA ALA A 40 -8.12 -0.16 15.67
C ALA A 40 -8.08 -0.78 14.26
N LEU A 41 -7.52 -2.01 14.16
CA LEU A 41 -7.42 -2.82 12.94
C LEU A 41 -8.56 -3.84 12.78
N ASP A 42 -9.50 -3.91 13.73
CA ASP A 42 -10.71 -4.73 13.63
C ASP A 42 -11.70 -4.08 12.66
N LEU A 43 -11.40 -4.20 11.36
CA LEU A 43 -12.19 -3.60 10.30
C LEU A 43 -13.23 -4.59 9.76
N PRO A 44 -14.42 -4.11 9.35
CA PRO A 44 -15.37 -4.94 8.62
C PRO A 44 -14.73 -5.58 7.39
N LEU A 45 -15.15 -6.80 7.04
CA LEU A 45 -14.74 -7.44 5.80
C LEU A 45 -15.29 -6.66 4.59
N PRO A 46 -14.55 -6.57 3.47
CA PRO A 46 -15.07 -5.95 2.25
C PRO A 46 -16.37 -6.63 1.79
N GLY A 47 -17.40 -5.84 1.45
CA GLY A 47 -18.70 -6.38 1.02
C GLY A 47 -19.60 -6.90 2.15
N ALA A 48 -19.22 -6.73 3.42
CA ALA A 48 -20.03 -7.16 4.56
C ALA A 48 -21.11 -6.15 5.00
N GLY A 49 -21.42 -5.13 4.19
CA GLY A 49 -22.42 -4.10 4.50
C GLY A 49 -21.88 -2.83 5.16
N HIS A 50 -20.57 -2.80 5.44
CA HIS A 50 -19.88 -1.70 6.12
C HIS A 50 -18.58 -1.32 5.41
N THR A 51 -18.52 -1.43 4.08
CA THR A 51 -17.30 -1.18 3.31
C THR A 51 -16.80 0.27 3.46
N ILE A 52 -17.71 1.24 3.56
CA ILE A 52 -17.33 2.65 3.76
C ILE A 52 -16.68 2.88 5.13
N GLU A 53 -17.12 2.18 6.17
CA GLU A 53 -16.53 2.27 7.50
C GLU A 53 -15.08 1.76 7.47
N ARG A 54 -14.85 0.60 6.84
CA ARG A 54 -13.49 0.06 6.61
C ARG A 54 -12.59 1.11 5.96
N TRP A 55 -13.05 1.73 4.87
CA TRP A 55 -12.24 2.71 4.13
C TRP A 55 -12.01 4.01 4.90
N HIS A 56 -13.00 4.50 5.67
CA HIS A 56 -12.79 5.63 6.57
C HIS A 56 -11.71 5.35 7.60
N ARG A 57 -11.69 4.15 8.19
CA ARG A 57 -10.68 3.78 9.18
C ARG A 57 -9.28 3.69 8.58
N LEU A 58 -9.15 3.07 7.40
CA LEU A 58 -7.89 3.05 6.64
C LEU A 58 -7.41 4.46 6.27
N ALA A 59 -8.30 5.31 5.76
CA ALA A 59 -7.99 6.70 5.44
C ALA A 59 -7.56 7.50 6.68
N GLN A 60 -8.17 7.26 7.84
CA GLN A 60 -7.79 7.92 9.10
C GLN A 60 -6.39 7.50 9.58
N LEU A 61 -6.00 6.24 9.39
CA LEU A 61 -4.64 5.77 9.70
C LEU A 61 -3.63 6.44 8.75
N SER A 62 -3.87 6.40 7.44
CA SER A 62 -3.01 7.04 6.43
C SER A 62 -2.93 8.57 6.55
N PHE A 63 -4.02 9.20 6.98
CA PHE A 63 -4.03 10.63 7.29
C PHE A 63 -3.06 10.97 8.43
N ARG A 64 -2.94 10.09 9.45
CA ARG A 64 -1.98 10.28 10.54
C ARG A 64 -0.57 9.95 10.06
N ASP A 65 -0.36 8.81 9.43
CA ASP A 65 0.93 8.39 8.89
C ASP A 65 0.73 7.45 7.69
N THR A 66 1.35 7.78 6.56
CA THR A 66 1.19 7.05 5.30
C THR A 66 1.67 5.61 5.42
N VAL A 67 2.80 5.38 6.09
CA VAL A 67 3.42 4.05 6.22
C VAL A 67 2.57 3.16 7.11
N VAL A 68 2.12 3.69 8.26
CA VAL A 68 1.21 2.95 9.16
C VAL A 68 -0.06 2.55 8.42
N GLY A 69 -0.66 3.47 7.66
CA GLY A 69 -1.84 3.17 6.88
C GLY A 69 -1.62 2.08 5.83
N ARG A 70 -0.47 2.07 5.15
CA ARG A 70 -0.10 1.01 4.18
C ARG A 70 0.02 -0.36 4.86
N LEU A 71 0.70 -0.44 6.01
CA LEU A 71 0.89 -1.71 6.71
C LEU A 71 -0.40 -2.21 7.37
N ALA A 72 -1.20 -1.30 7.91
CA ALA A 72 -2.54 -1.61 8.41
C ALA A 72 -3.46 -2.13 7.30
N GLU A 73 -3.40 -1.52 6.11
CA GLU A 73 -4.14 -1.99 4.94
C GLU A 73 -3.74 -3.42 4.58
N ALA A 74 -2.44 -3.71 4.42
CA ALA A 74 -1.95 -5.07 4.14
C ALA A 74 -2.39 -6.08 5.20
N HIS A 75 -2.28 -5.73 6.49
CA HIS A 75 -2.72 -6.60 7.58
C HIS A 75 -4.23 -6.90 7.49
N THR A 76 -5.05 -5.87 7.32
CA THR A 76 -6.51 -6.05 7.22
C THR A 76 -6.95 -6.73 5.94
N ASP A 77 -6.15 -6.67 4.86
CA ASP A 77 -6.37 -7.44 3.63
C ASP A 77 -6.01 -8.91 3.83
N ALA A 78 -4.93 -9.22 4.56
CA ALA A 78 -4.60 -10.60 4.94
C ALA A 78 -5.75 -11.26 5.74
N VAL A 79 -6.33 -10.53 6.70
CA VAL A 79 -7.54 -10.96 7.43
C VAL A 79 -8.69 -11.27 6.48
N ALA A 80 -8.95 -10.40 5.50
CA ALA A 80 -10.03 -10.58 4.56
C ALA A 80 -9.80 -11.78 3.62
N ILE A 81 -8.58 -11.95 3.10
CA ILE A 81 -8.19 -13.06 2.24
C ILE A 81 -8.37 -14.39 2.97
N LEU A 82 -7.85 -14.52 4.19
CA LEU A 82 -7.94 -15.76 4.96
C LEU A 82 -9.39 -16.11 5.33
N ALA A 83 -10.18 -15.11 5.72
CA ALA A 83 -11.59 -15.30 6.02
C ALA A 83 -12.39 -15.75 4.79
N GLU A 84 -12.13 -15.15 3.63
CA GLU A 84 -12.84 -15.45 2.37
C GLU A 84 -12.46 -16.83 1.81
N ILE A 85 -11.17 -17.18 1.79
CA ILE A 85 -10.68 -18.41 1.15
C ILE A 85 -10.75 -19.61 2.10
N THR A 86 -10.43 -19.43 3.38
CA THR A 86 -10.25 -20.55 4.32
C THR A 86 -11.27 -20.56 5.47
N GLY A 87 -12.01 -19.47 5.67
CA GLY A 87 -12.90 -19.31 6.83
C GLY A 87 -12.17 -19.12 8.16
N ARG A 88 -10.83 -18.97 8.16
CA ARG A 88 -10.03 -18.78 9.37
C ARG A 88 -9.81 -17.31 9.70
N SER A 89 -9.66 -17.02 10.98
CA SER A 89 -9.11 -15.76 11.49
C SER A 89 -7.60 -15.86 11.68
N ILE A 90 -6.92 -14.70 11.73
CA ILE A 90 -5.51 -14.64 12.12
C ILE A 90 -5.34 -14.79 13.64
N PRO A 91 -4.16 -15.22 14.14
CA PRO A 91 -3.86 -15.23 15.57
C PRO A 91 -3.84 -13.81 16.17
N ASN A 92 -4.36 -13.64 17.39
CA ASN A 92 -4.26 -12.35 18.10
C ASN A 92 -2.81 -11.95 18.35
N GLY A 93 -2.51 -10.64 18.31
CA GLY A 93 -1.16 -10.13 18.57
C GLY A 93 -0.16 -10.45 17.45
N SER A 94 -0.65 -10.76 16.25
CA SER A 94 0.18 -11.02 15.07
C SER A 94 0.05 -9.89 14.05
N LEU A 95 1.16 -9.54 13.40
CA LEU A 95 1.20 -8.61 12.28
C LEU A 95 1.39 -9.38 10.98
N TRP A 96 0.64 -8.99 9.94
CA TRP A 96 0.53 -9.72 8.69
C TRP A 96 0.84 -8.82 7.51
N GLY A 97 1.67 -9.31 6.60
CA GLY A 97 1.89 -8.72 5.28
C GLY A 97 1.12 -9.47 4.19
N VAL A 98 0.92 -8.81 3.04
CA VAL A 98 0.50 -9.44 1.79
C VAL A 98 1.52 -9.11 0.72
N TRP A 99 2.29 -10.11 0.29
CA TRP A 99 3.40 -10.01 -0.65
C TRP A 99 3.02 -10.67 -1.97
N ALA A 100 2.16 -9.97 -2.72
CA ALA A 100 1.57 -10.46 -3.97
C ALA A 100 2.31 -10.03 -5.24
N ALA A 101 3.38 -9.23 -5.13
CA ALA A 101 4.09 -8.72 -6.29
C ALA A 101 4.86 -9.82 -7.05
N GLN A 102 4.75 -9.82 -8.38
CA GLN A 102 5.31 -10.84 -9.27
C GLN A 102 6.21 -10.19 -10.33
N PRO A 103 7.41 -9.70 -9.95
CA PRO A 103 8.36 -9.23 -10.94
C PRO A 103 8.82 -10.40 -11.85
N PRO A 104 9.27 -10.12 -13.09
CA PRO A 104 9.79 -11.17 -13.97
C PRO A 104 10.92 -12.01 -13.35
N LYS A 105 11.80 -11.37 -12.56
CA LYS A 105 12.82 -11.99 -11.69
C LYS A 105 13.17 -11.06 -10.53
N PRO A 106 13.68 -11.58 -9.38
CA PRO A 106 13.71 -12.99 -9.01
C PRO A 106 12.29 -13.53 -8.75
N ALA A 107 12.10 -14.82 -8.95
CA ALA A 107 10.87 -15.52 -8.58
C ALA A 107 11.08 -16.25 -7.25
N LEU A 108 9.98 -16.48 -6.54
CA LEU A 108 9.92 -17.35 -5.37
C LEU A 108 9.20 -18.63 -5.82
N ASP A 109 9.87 -19.76 -5.70
CA ASP A 109 9.36 -21.05 -6.15
C ASP A 109 8.75 -21.81 -4.96
N ALA A 110 7.67 -22.54 -5.23
CA ALA A 110 7.01 -23.43 -4.30
C ALA A 110 7.12 -24.87 -4.78
N THR A 111 7.56 -25.77 -3.91
CA THR A 111 7.62 -27.21 -4.19
C THR A 111 7.02 -28.02 -3.06
N ARG A 112 6.40 -29.16 -3.39
CA ARG A 112 5.89 -30.08 -2.38
C ARG A 112 6.95 -31.13 -2.03
N ARG A 113 7.43 -31.12 -0.78
CA ARG A 113 8.44 -32.07 -0.26
C ARG A 113 7.86 -32.82 0.93
N ASN A 114 7.84 -34.16 0.88
CA ASN A 114 7.30 -35.02 1.95
C ASN A 114 5.89 -34.61 2.44
N GLY A 115 5.03 -34.18 1.51
CA GLY A 115 3.67 -33.75 1.80
C GLY A 115 3.50 -32.30 2.26
N ARG A 116 4.60 -31.57 2.53
CA ARG A 116 4.61 -30.16 2.95
C ARG A 116 5.00 -29.23 1.80
N TRP A 117 4.52 -27.99 1.84
CA TRP A 117 4.96 -26.95 0.92
C TRP A 117 6.22 -26.29 1.45
N VAL A 118 7.16 -26.08 0.53
CA VAL A 118 8.46 -25.47 0.81
C VAL A 118 8.72 -24.39 -0.21
N LEU A 119 9.11 -23.21 0.27
CA LEU A 119 9.44 -22.04 -0.55
C LEU A 119 10.95 -21.83 -0.64
N ASP A 120 11.43 -21.58 -1.85
CA ASP A 120 12.84 -21.34 -2.16
C ASP A 120 12.96 -20.16 -3.14
N GLY A 121 13.83 -19.20 -2.83
CA GLY A 121 14.10 -18.05 -3.70
C GLY A 121 13.94 -16.71 -3.00
N ARG A 122 13.78 -15.64 -3.78
CA ARG A 122 13.73 -14.26 -3.27
C ARG A 122 12.42 -13.60 -3.64
N LYS A 123 11.75 -13.02 -2.64
CA LYS A 123 10.58 -12.15 -2.83
C LYS A 123 11.00 -10.69 -2.71
N LEU A 124 10.51 -9.84 -3.61
CA LEU A 124 10.74 -8.40 -3.57
C LEU A 124 9.51 -7.65 -3.04
N TRP A 125 9.76 -6.43 -2.55
CA TRP A 125 8.73 -5.49 -2.10
C TRP A 125 7.89 -6.02 -0.94
N CYS A 126 8.57 -6.63 0.02
CA CYS A 126 7.98 -7.27 1.19
C CYS A 126 7.74 -6.22 2.28
N SER A 127 6.70 -5.39 2.16
CA SER A 127 6.39 -4.37 3.19
C SER A 127 6.27 -4.99 4.58
N GLY A 128 6.99 -4.40 5.55
CA GLY A 128 7.11 -4.88 6.92
C GLY A 128 7.99 -6.12 7.04
N ALA A 129 9.06 -6.25 6.25
CA ALA A 129 9.90 -7.45 6.19
C ALA A 129 10.44 -7.91 7.56
N THR A 130 10.81 -6.96 8.42
CA THR A 130 11.34 -7.16 9.78
C THR A 130 10.29 -6.94 10.87
N MET A 131 9.12 -6.39 10.52
CA MET A 131 8.06 -6.03 11.46
C MET A 131 6.94 -7.08 11.54
N CYS A 132 6.63 -7.72 10.41
CA CYS A 132 5.54 -8.67 10.29
C CYS A 132 5.93 -10.01 10.91
N THR A 133 4.97 -10.64 11.59
CA THR A 133 5.13 -11.99 12.14
C THR A 133 4.80 -13.07 11.11
N HIS A 134 3.88 -12.77 10.20
CA HIS A 134 3.39 -13.67 9.16
C HIS A 134 3.22 -12.90 7.85
N ALA A 135 3.19 -13.61 6.73
CA ALA A 135 2.75 -13.03 5.47
C ALA A 135 1.97 -14.03 4.62
N LEU A 136 1.07 -13.47 3.81
CA LEU A 136 0.54 -14.14 2.63
C LEU A 136 1.47 -13.85 1.45
N VAL A 137 2.09 -14.88 0.89
CA VAL A 137 3.14 -14.76 -0.11
C VAL A 137 2.75 -15.51 -1.38
N THR A 138 2.84 -14.85 -2.52
CA THR A 138 2.66 -15.54 -3.81
C THR A 138 3.95 -16.20 -4.26
N ALA A 139 3.87 -17.47 -4.66
CA ALA A 139 5.00 -18.25 -5.16
C ALA A 139 4.58 -19.12 -6.35
N LEU A 140 5.54 -19.45 -7.21
CA LEU A 140 5.33 -20.19 -8.46
C LEU A 140 5.45 -21.70 -8.21
N CYS A 141 4.43 -22.48 -8.58
CA CYS A 141 4.48 -23.94 -8.63
C CYS A 141 4.02 -24.40 -10.01
N ASP A 142 4.85 -25.16 -10.73
CA ASP A 142 4.50 -25.75 -12.03
C ASP A 142 3.76 -24.76 -12.96
N GLU A 143 4.32 -23.56 -13.14
CA GLU A 143 3.81 -22.44 -13.95
C GLU A 143 2.62 -21.65 -13.36
N ASN A 144 2.05 -22.08 -12.24
CA ASN A 144 0.91 -21.41 -11.60
C ASN A 144 1.34 -20.62 -10.36
N TRP A 145 0.77 -19.44 -10.19
CA TRP A 145 0.94 -18.67 -8.97
C TRP A 145 -0.07 -19.13 -7.92
N LEU A 146 0.45 -19.54 -6.77
CA LEU A 146 -0.35 -19.88 -5.59
C LEU A 146 -0.08 -18.88 -4.47
N LEU A 147 -0.98 -18.84 -3.50
CA LEU A 147 -0.84 -18.06 -2.29
C LEU A 147 -0.47 -18.97 -1.12
N PHE A 148 0.48 -18.53 -0.31
CA PHE A 148 0.99 -19.27 0.84
C PHE A 148 0.97 -18.42 2.11
N GLU A 149 0.56 -19.01 3.22
CA GLU A 149 0.79 -18.50 4.56
C GLU A 149 2.18 -18.93 5.04
N VAL A 150 2.95 -17.98 5.59
CA VAL A 150 4.31 -18.22 6.07
C VAL A 150 4.52 -17.54 7.41
N ASP A 151 5.01 -18.26 8.43
CA ASP A 151 5.61 -17.65 9.64
C ASP A 151 6.97 -17.07 9.25
N LEU A 152 7.12 -15.76 9.39
CA LEU A 152 8.33 -15.04 8.97
C LEU A 152 9.48 -15.15 9.97
N ARG A 153 9.24 -15.72 11.16
CA ARG A 153 10.24 -15.86 12.22
C ARG A 153 11.02 -17.19 12.12
N GLN A 154 10.66 -18.04 11.18
CA GLN A 154 11.36 -19.30 10.96
C GLN A 154 12.78 -19.05 10.39
N PRO A 155 13.75 -19.94 10.66
CA PRO A 155 15.14 -19.74 10.21
C PRO A 155 15.31 -19.59 8.70
N GLY A 156 14.44 -20.25 7.91
CA GLY A 156 14.47 -20.23 6.45
C GLY A 156 13.95 -18.94 5.81
N VAL A 157 13.52 -17.94 6.58
CA VAL A 157 13.01 -16.66 6.09
C VAL A 157 13.90 -15.54 6.61
N GLN A 158 14.54 -14.78 5.72
CA GLN A 158 15.52 -13.76 6.09
C GLN A 158 15.31 -12.47 5.28
N PRO A 159 14.95 -11.35 5.92
CA PRO A 159 15.01 -10.03 5.31
C PRO A 159 16.43 -9.75 4.81
N VAL A 160 16.54 -9.20 3.61
CA VAL A 160 17.84 -8.90 2.98
C VAL A 160 18.18 -7.43 3.27
N PRO A 161 19.24 -7.15 4.04
CA PRO A 161 19.67 -5.78 4.32
C PRO A 161 19.97 -4.99 3.04
N ASP A 162 19.85 -3.67 3.10
CA ASP A 162 20.22 -2.76 2.01
C ASP A 162 19.52 -3.04 0.67
N THR A 163 18.26 -3.49 0.70
CA THR A 163 17.45 -3.72 -0.51
C THR A 163 16.30 -2.74 -0.68
N TRP A 164 16.11 -1.82 0.28
CA TRP A 164 15.09 -0.77 0.24
C TRP A 164 15.73 0.61 0.47
N HIS A 165 16.04 1.31 -0.61
CA HIS A 165 16.71 2.63 -0.58
C HIS A 165 15.75 3.82 -0.75
N ALA A 166 14.44 3.58 -0.63
CA ALA A 166 13.45 4.61 -0.95
C ALA A 166 13.47 5.71 0.12
N VAL A 167 13.64 6.97 -0.31
CA VAL A 167 13.54 8.14 0.60
C VAL A 167 12.13 8.28 1.14
N GLY A 168 11.12 8.17 0.26
CA GLY A 168 9.73 8.04 0.65
C GLY A 168 9.39 6.58 0.93
N MET A 169 8.51 6.34 1.89
CA MET A 169 8.18 5.01 2.39
C MET A 169 9.40 4.27 2.97
N SER A 170 10.45 4.99 3.39
CA SER A 170 11.65 4.38 3.99
C SER A 170 11.30 3.48 5.18
N ALA A 171 10.42 3.97 6.04
CA ALA A 171 9.97 3.24 7.23
C ALA A 171 8.98 2.10 6.94
N SER A 172 8.59 1.88 5.68
CA SER A 172 7.70 0.76 5.32
C SER A 172 8.40 -0.59 5.30
N ASP A 173 9.73 -0.57 5.36
CA ASP A 173 10.57 -1.76 5.36
C ASP A 173 10.16 -2.75 4.26
N SER A 174 10.13 -2.25 3.02
CA SER A 174 9.63 -2.97 1.84
C SER A 174 10.76 -3.61 1.03
N GLY A 175 11.78 -4.12 1.72
CA GLY A 175 12.95 -4.77 1.12
C GLY A 175 12.65 -6.12 0.47
N ALA A 176 13.71 -6.81 0.09
CA ALA A 176 13.66 -8.20 -0.33
C ALA A 176 13.71 -9.14 0.87
N VAL A 177 13.13 -10.33 0.72
CA VAL A 177 13.20 -11.42 1.70
C VAL A 177 13.61 -12.70 0.97
N ASP A 178 14.63 -13.37 1.51
CA ASP A 178 15.10 -14.67 1.03
C ASP A 178 14.39 -15.80 1.78
N PHE A 179 13.98 -16.81 1.01
CA PHE A 179 13.37 -18.04 1.47
C PHE A 179 14.31 -19.20 1.12
N THR A 180 14.72 -19.96 2.13
CA THR A 180 15.58 -21.14 1.98
C THR A 180 14.92 -22.31 2.68
N ALA A 181 14.35 -23.20 1.87
CA ALA A 181 13.54 -24.32 2.32
C ALA A 181 12.51 -23.93 3.40
N ALA A 182 11.85 -22.77 3.24
CA ALA A 182 10.92 -22.26 4.23
C ALA A 182 9.60 -23.05 4.20
N ASP A 183 9.14 -23.51 5.36
CA ASP A 183 7.86 -24.18 5.51
C ASP A 183 6.72 -23.17 5.24
N ALA A 184 5.71 -23.62 4.50
CA ALA A 184 4.55 -22.81 4.16
C ALA A 184 3.25 -23.63 4.12
N GLU A 185 2.11 -22.95 4.25
CA GLU A 185 0.78 -23.53 4.08
C GLU A 185 0.08 -22.92 2.87
N ALA A 186 -0.50 -23.73 1.99
CA ALA A 186 -1.27 -23.21 0.86
C ALA A 186 -2.57 -22.56 1.33
N VAL A 187 -2.89 -21.39 0.77
CA VAL A 187 -4.13 -20.65 1.04
C VAL A 187 -5.03 -20.77 -0.18
N GLY A 188 -5.86 -21.81 -0.16
CA GLY A 188 -6.72 -22.17 -1.30
C GLY A 188 -5.95 -22.86 -2.43
N GLU A 189 -6.62 -22.97 -3.57
CA GLU A 189 -6.10 -23.51 -4.82
C GLU A 189 -5.62 -22.38 -5.76
N ALA A 190 -5.02 -22.74 -6.90
CA ALA A 190 -4.64 -21.77 -7.92
C ALA A 190 -5.89 -21.02 -8.44
N GLY A 191 -5.81 -19.68 -8.48
CA GLY A 191 -6.92 -18.81 -8.88
C GLY A 191 -7.73 -18.24 -7.72
N ASP A 192 -7.88 -18.96 -6.59
CA ASP A 192 -8.74 -18.55 -5.46
C ASP A 192 -8.41 -17.15 -4.92
N TYR A 193 -7.13 -16.75 -4.97
CA TYR A 193 -6.71 -15.41 -4.54
C TYR A 193 -7.07 -14.29 -5.52
N ILE A 194 -6.91 -14.52 -6.83
CA ILE A 194 -7.01 -13.47 -7.87
C ILE A 194 -8.41 -13.37 -8.47
N ASP A 195 -9.16 -14.47 -8.51
CA ASP A 195 -10.48 -14.54 -9.15
C ASP A 195 -11.61 -14.11 -8.20
N ARG A 196 -11.32 -13.97 -6.91
CA ARG A 196 -12.27 -13.54 -5.89
C ARG A 196 -12.70 -12.08 -6.10
N ALA A 197 -13.98 -11.77 -5.86
CA ALA A 197 -14.47 -10.38 -5.88
C ALA A 197 -13.72 -9.50 -4.86
N GLY A 198 -13.37 -10.09 -3.70
CA GLY A 198 -12.59 -9.43 -2.67
C GLY A 198 -11.22 -8.91 -3.12
N PHE A 199 -10.61 -9.45 -4.19
CA PHE A 199 -9.34 -8.96 -4.74
C PHE A 199 -9.50 -7.53 -5.27
N TRP A 200 -10.57 -7.30 -6.02
CA TRP A 200 -10.91 -5.98 -6.54
C TRP A 200 -11.41 -5.03 -5.44
N HIS A 201 -12.14 -5.55 -4.44
CA HIS A 201 -12.57 -4.74 -3.30
C HIS A 201 -11.38 -4.28 -2.44
N GLY A 202 -10.44 -5.20 -2.16
CA GLY A 202 -9.20 -4.93 -1.43
C GLY A 202 -8.34 -3.87 -2.14
N ALA A 203 -8.25 -3.93 -3.47
CA ALA A 203 -7.53 -2.94 -4.25
C ALA A 203 -8.04 -1.48 -4.07
N ILE A 204 -9.32 -1.28 -3.72
CA ILE A 204 -9.86 0.04 -3.38
C ILE A 204 -9.51 0.45 -1.94
N GLY A 205 -9.30 -0.51 -1.04
CA GLY A 205 -8.75 -0.25 0.31
C GLY A 205 -7.41 0.49 0.25
N VAL A 206 -6.51 0.07 -0.64
CA VAL A 206 -5.25 0.79 -0.94
C VAL A 206 -5.53 2.24 -1.37
N ALA A 207 -6.54 2.47 -2.21
CA ALA A 207 -6.91 3.83 -2.63
C ALA A 207 -7.45 4.67 -1.46
N ALA A 208 -8.24 4.09 -0.55
CA ALA A 208 -8.68 4.79 0.65
C ALA A 208 -7.49 5.28 1.50
N CYS A 209 -6.41 4.49 1.57
CA CYS A 209 -5.15 4.93 2.18
C CYS A 209 -4.51 6.11 1.45
N TRP A 210 -4.41 6.06 0.11
CA TRP A 210 -3.91 7.19 -0.69
C TRP A 210 -4.72 8.46 -0.46
N TYR A 211 -6.04 8.35 -0.41
CA TYR A 211 -6.94 9.46 -0.10
C TYR A 211 -6.64 10.08 1.28
N GLY A 212 -6.50 9.24 2.31
CA GLY A 212 -6.14 9.68 3.66
C GLY A 212 -4.80 10.42 3.70
N SER A 213 -3.78 9.85 3.07
CA SER A 213 -2.45 10.47 2.96
C SER A 213 -2.49 11.80 2.21
N ALA A 214 -3.26 11.91 1.12
CA ALA A 214 -3.44 13.14 0.36
C ALA A 214 -4.11 14.24 1.20
N CYS A 215 -5.13 13.88 2.00
CA CYS A 215 -5.73 14.80 2.96
C CYS A 215 -4.68 15.30 3.98
N GLY A 216 -3.77 14.43 4.41
CA GLY A 216 -2.65 14.79 5.26
C GLY A 216 -1.70 15.79 4.60
N VAL A 217 -1.42 15.64 3.30
CA VAL A 217 -0.59 16.59 2.51
C VAL A 217 -1.27 17.94 2.40
N ALA A 218 -2.59 17.98 2.12
CA ALA A 218 -3.36 19.22 2.01
C ALA A 218 -3.43 20.03 3.32
N LYS A 219 -3.24 19.38 4.48
CA LYS A 219 -3.40 19.97 5.81
C LYS A 219 -2.58 21.23 6.02
N VAL A 220 -1.35 21.29 5.50
CA VAL A 220 -0.45 22.46 5.69
C VAL A 220 -0.98 23.70 4.98
N LEU A 221 -1.49 23.55 3.76
CA LEU A 221 -2.08 24.64 2.98
C LEU A 221 -3.40 25.09 3.61
N HIS A 222 -4.25 24.14 4.00
CA HIS A 222 -5.48 24.45 4.74
C HIS A 222 -5.19 25.26 6.01
N ALA A 223 -4.19 24.84 6.80
CA ALA A 223 -3.80 25.55 8.01
C ALA A 223 -3.19 26.94 7.72
N ALA A 224 -2.44 27.10 6.63
CA ALA A 224 -1.94 28.42 6.20
C ALA A 224 -3.10 29.37 5.86
N ALA A 225 -4.08 28.89 5.09
CA ALA A 225 -5.28 29.65 4.73
C ALA A 225 -6.12 30.03 5.96
N ALA A 226 -6.38 29.07 6.86
CA ALA A 226 -7.16 29.30 8.09
C ALA A 226 -6.53 30.37 9.02
N ARG A 227 -5.23 30.62 8.89
CA ARG A 227 -4.49 31.61 9.69
C ARG A 227 -4.27 32.93 8.93
N GLY A 228 -4.96 33.12 7.80
CA GLY A 228 -4.87 34.34 6.98
C GLY A 228 -3.55 34.49 6.23
N ARG A 229 -2.82 33.39 5.99
CA ARG A 229 -1.48 33.41 5.34
C ARG A 229 -1.49 32.84 3.92
N ALA A 230 -2.65 32.70 3.32
CA ALA A 230 -2.82 32.30 1.93
C ALA A 230 -3.34 33.51 1.14
N ASP A 231 -2.64 33.88 0.07
CA ASP A 231 -3.12 34.85 -0.90
C ASP A 231 -4.19 34.24 -1.83
N GLU A 232 -4.68 35.02 -2.80
CA GLU A 232 -5.71 34.57 -3.74
C GLU A 232 -5.29 33.35 -4.58
N HIS A 233 -4.00 33.24 -4.92
CA HIS A 233 -3.48 32.13 -5.71
C HIS A 233 -3.39 30.85 -4.85
N ALA A 234 -2.90 30.95 -3.62
CA ALA A 234 -2.88 29.85 -2.67
C ALA A 234 -4.31 29.37 -2.34
N LEU A 235 -5.28 30.28 -2.23
CA LEU A 235 -6.69 29.93 -2.07
C LEU A 235 -7.27 29.23 -3.31
N ALA A 236 -6.90 29.65 -4.52
CA ALA A 236 -7.29 28.96 -5.75
C ALA A 236 -6.74 27.53 -5.83
N HIS A 237 -5.49 27.32 -5.37
CA HIS A 237 -4.91 25.98 -5.21
C HIS A 237 -5.70 25.15 -4.18
N LEU A 238 -6.04 25.72 -3.02
CA LEU A 238 -6.83 25.03 -1.99
C LEU A 238 -8.22 24.64 -2.51
N GLY A 239 -8.88 25.53 -3.27
CA GLY A 239 -10.16 25.23 -3.92
C GLY A 239 -10.05 24.07 -4.92
N SER A 240 -9.01 24.07 -5.75
CA SER A 240 -8.76 23.00 -6.73
C SER A 240 -8.50 21.65 -6.05
N ILE A 241 -7.71 21.64 -4.97
CA ILE A 241 -7.47 20.46 -4.14
C ILE A 241 -8.78 19.97 -3.52
N THR A 242 -9.61 20.88 -3.02
CA THR A 242 -10.91 20.54 -2.43
C THR A 242 -11.83 19.86 -3.43
N VAL A 243 -11.89 20.35 -4.69
CA VAL A 243 -12.68 19.71 -5.76
C VAL A 243 -12.17 18.30 -6.03
N ALA A 244 -10.85 18.13 -6.17
CA ALA A 244 -10.25 16.82 -6.45
C ALA A 244 -10.50 15.81 -5.30
N LEU A 245 -10.25 16.20 -4.05
CA LEU A 245 -10.47 15.34 -2.89
C LEU A 245 -11.95 15.02 -2.65
N ARG A 246 -12.87 15.97 -2.92
CA ARG A 246 -14.32 15.68 -2.85
C ARG A 246 -14.76 14.71 -3.94
N GLY A 247 -14.22 14.81 -5.16
CA GLY A 247 -14.46 13.83 -6.22
C GLY A 247 -13.98 12.42 -5.83
N ALA A 248 -12.78 12.33 -5.25
CA ALA A 248 -12.24 11.07 -4.74
C ALA A 248 -13.08 10.47 -3.59
N ALA A 249 -13.52 11.30 -2.63
CA ALA A 249 -14.39 10.86 -1.55
C ALA A 249 -15.74 10.33 -2.08
N ALA A 250 -16.38 11.04 -3.01
CA ALA A 250 -17.63 10.60 -3.62
C ALA A 250 -17.47 9.29 -4.42
N ALA A 251 -16.33 9.11 -5.10
CA ALA A 251 -16.02 7.86 -5.79
C ALA A 251 -15.86 6.68 -4.81
N LEU A 252 -15.17 6.89 -3.69
CA LEU A 252 -15.08 5.90 -2.60
C LEU A 252 -16.46 5.59 -2.00
N GLU A 253 -17.26 6.60 -1.66
CA GLU A 253 -18.62 6.37 -1.13
C GLU A 253 -19.50 5.58 -2.11
N THR A 254 -19.47 5.94 -3.40
CA THR A 254 -20.23 5.23 -4.44
C THR A 254 -19.76 3.79 -4.59
N ALA A 255 -18.44 3.57 -4.64
CA ALA A 255 -17.89 2.23 -4.78
C ALA A 255 -18.20 1.35 -3.56
N ALA A 256 -18.15 1.90 -2.34
CA ALA A 256 -18.49 1.17 -1.12
C ALA A 256 -19.94 0.67 -1.15
N HIS A 257 -20.90 1.55 -1.45
CA HIS A 257 -22.32 1.15 -1.57
C HIS A 257 -22.54 0.10 -2.67
N ALA A 258 -21.86 0.24 -3.81
CA ALA A 258 -21.97 -0.72 -4.90
C ALA A 258 -21.36 -2.09 -4.55
N ILE A 259 -20.30 -2.12 -3.74
CA ILE A 259 -19.69 -3.36 -3.22
C ILE A 259 -20.61 -4.01 -2.20
N ASP A 260 -21.15 -3.26 -1.25
CA ASP A 260 -22.06 -3.81 -0.24
C ASP A 260 -23.39 -4.29 -0.86
N GLY A 261 -23.82 -3.70 -1.98
CA GLY A 261 -24.98 -4.15 -2.75
C GLY A 261 -24.76 -5.36 -3.65
N ASP A 262 -23.50 -5.63 -4.06
CA ASP A 262 -23.11 -6.80 -4.86
C ASP A 262 -21.74 -7.34 -4.43
N PRO A 263 -21.66 -7.97 -3.24
CA PRO A 263 -20.38 -8.33 -2.63
C PRO A 263 -19.67 -9.50 -3.30
N TYR A 264 -20.38 -10.24 -4.16
CA TYR A 264 -19.83 -11.37 -4.92
C TYR A 264 -19.61 -11.04 -6.40
N ASP A 265 -19.70 -9.75 -6.76
CA ASP A 265 -19.57 -9.25 -8.13
C ASP A 265 -20.42 -10.01 -9.16
N ARG A 266 -21.68 -10.32 -8.82
CA ARG A 266 -22.60 -11.01 -9.75
C ARG A 266 -22.88 -10.16 -10.99
N GLY A 267 -22.73 -8.84 -10.88
CA GLY A 267 -22.82 -7.91 -12.01
C GLY A 267 -21.56 -7.87 -12.89
N GLY A 268 -20.43 -8.44 -12.47
CA GLY A 268 -19.17 -8.44 -13.23
C GLY A 268 -18.60 -7.03 -13.45
N GLN A 269 -18.68 -6.18 -12.43
CA GLN A 269 -18.31 -4.77 -12.43
C GLN A 269 -17.17 -4.44 -11.45
N ALA A 270 -16.74 -5.36 -10.57
CA ALA A 270 -15.76 -5.08 -9.52
C ALA A 270 -14.42 -4.62 -10.09
N ARG A 271 -13.96 -5.23 -11.19
CA ARG A 271 -12.71 -4.85 -11.89
C ARG A 271 -12.74 -3.41 -12.40
N ILE A 272 -13.80 -3.04 -13.13
CA ILE A 272 -14.00 -1.68 -13.65
C ILE A 272 -14.12 -0.68 -12.49
N ARG A 273 -14.94 -1.00 -11.50
CA ARG A 273 -15.16 -0.18 -10.30
C ARG A 273 -13.85 0.09 -9.56
N ALA A 274 -13.05 -0.95 -9.35
CA ALA A 274 -11.77 -0.84 -8.66
C ALA A 274 -10.78 0.02 -9.42
N ARG A 275 -10.58 -0.24 -10.72
CA ARG A 275 -9.67 0.54 -11.56
C ARG A 275 -10.08 2.01 -11.67
N ALA A 276 -11.36 2.29 -11.91
CA ALA A 276 -11.88 3.66 -12.00
C ALA A 276 -11.74 4.41 -10.66
N THR A 277 -12.12 3.79 -9.54
CA THR A 277 -12.03 4.42 -8.22
C THR A 277 -10.57 4.71 -7.85
N ARG A 278 -9.68 3.74 -8.07
CA ARG A 278 -8.23 3.91 -7.85
C ARG A 278 -7.67 5.05 -8.70
N ALA A 279 -8.04 5.14 -9.97
CA ALA A 279 -7.58 6.21 -10.87
C ALA A 279 -8.04 7.60 -10.41
N VAL A 280 -9.31 7.76 -10.00
CA VAL A 280 -9.81 9.04 -9.48
C VAL A 280 -9.05 9.46 -8.22
N VAL A 281 -8.80 8.52 -7.32
CA VAL A 281 -8.08 8.81 -6.07
C VAL A 281 -6.60 9.10 -6.32
N GLU A 282 -5.93 8.34 -7.19
CA GLU A 282 -4.54 8.59 -7.60
C GLU A 282 -4.40 10.00 -8.19
N GLN A 283 -5.29 10.37 -9.11
CA GLN A 283 -5.28 11.69 -9.74
C GLN A 283 -5.49 12.81 -8.71
N ALA A 284 -6.40 12.62 -7.75
CA ALA A 284 -6.64 13.58 -6.68
C ALA A 284 -5.44 13.72 -5.75
N ALA A 285 -4.76 12.62 -5.41
CA ALA A 285 -3.57 12.62 -4.58
C ALA A 285 -2.38 13.29 -5.29
N SER A 286 -2.13 12.95 -6.55
CA SER A 286 -1.10 13.56 -7.40
C SER A 286 -1.34 15.07 -7.58
N THR A 287 -2.59 15.47 -7.84
CA THR A 287 -3.01 16.88 -7.90
C THR A 287 -2.75 17.60 -6.58
N THR A 288 -2.99 16.93 -5.45
CA THR A 288 -2.79 17.52 -4.12
C THR A 288 -1.32 17.78 -3.83
N ILE A 289 -0.43 16.82 -4.14
CA ILE A 289 1.02 17.00 -3.99
C ILE A 289 1.50 18.20 -4.81
N ASP A 290 1.20 18.23 -6.11
CA ASP A 290 1.65 19.30 -7.01
C ASP A 290 1.13 20.67 -6.55
N ARG A 291 -0.18 20.78 -6.25
CA ARG A 291 -0.78 22.06 -5.92
C ARG A 291 -0.38 22.59 -4.55
N VAL A 292 -0.14 21.74 -3.56
CA VAL A 292 0.41 22.18 -2.26
C VAL A 292 1.81 22.74 -2.45
N GLY A 293 2.66 22.07 -3.23
CA GLY A 293 4.00 22.54 -3.55
C GLY A 293 4.01 23.88 -4.28
N ARG A 294 3.13 24.06 -5.28
CA ARG A 294 2.97 25.35 -5.98
C ARG A 294 2.48 26.48 -5.06
N ALA A 295 1.55 26.17 -4.17
CA ALA A 295 0.93 27.16 -3.29
C ALA A 295 1.85 27.64 -2.16
N LEU A 296 2.71 26.76 -1.63
CA LEU A 296 3.55 27.06 -0.45
C LEU A 296 5.04 27.16 -0.77
N GLY A 297 5.45 26.80 -1.98
CA GLY A 297 6.85 26.72 -2.37
C GLY A 297 7.64 25.67 -1.58
N ALA A 298 8.97 25.82 -1.56
CA ALA A 298 9.87 24.89 -0.88
C ALA A 298 9.80 24.96 0.66
N GLY A 299 9.20 26.01 1.24
CA GLY A 299 9.24 26.28 2.68
C GLY A 299 8.85 25.09 3.56
N PRO A 300 7.62 24.55 3.44
CA PRO A 300 7.21 23.37 4.22
C PRO A 300 8.06 22.13 3.96
N LEU A 301 8.55 21.93 2.73
CA LEU A 301 9.41 20.79 2.39
C LEU A 301 10.79 20.87 3.06
N CYS A 302 11.27 22.09 3.36
CA CYS A 302 12.59 22.30 3.97
C CYS A 302 12.54 22.57 5.48
N ALA A 303 11.40 22.99 6.02
CA ALA A 303 11.28 23.43 7.42
C ALA A 303 10.31 22.58 8.27
N ASP A 304 9.52 21.69 7.66
CA ASP A 304 8.63 20.77 8.36
C ASP A 304 8.99 19.32 7.96
N PRO A 305 9.78 18.59 8.78
CA PRO A 305 10.19 17.23 8.45
C PRO A 305 9.01 16.26 8.34
N ALA A 306 7.91 16.50 9.07
CA ALA A 306 6.73 15.66 8.99
C ALA A 306 5.98 15.86 7.67
N HIS A 307 5.89 17.10 7.17
CA HIS A 307 5.32 17.37 5.86
C HIS A 307 6.20 16.85 4.72
N ALA A 308 7.51 17.09 4.79
CA ALA A 308 8.46 16.60 3.79
C ALA A 308 8.40 15.07 3.65
N ARG A 309 8.41 14.35 4.79
CA ARG A 309 8.26 12.89 4.82
C ARG A 309 6.93 12.45 4.21
N ARG A 310 5.82 13.08 4.59
CA ARG A 310 4.49 12.72 4.04
C ARG A 310 4.42 12.85 2.52
N VAL A 311 4.99 13.92 1.96
CA VAL A 311 5.02 14.12 0.51
C VAL A 311 5.88 13.04 -0.16
N ALA A 312 7.06 12.76 0.40
CA ALA A 312 7.93 11.69 -0.11
C ALA A 312 7.23 10.31 -0.05
N ASP A 313 6.64 9.97 1.09
CA ASP A 313 5.93 8.71 1.30
C ASP A 313 4.78 8.53 0.32
N LEU A 314 3.90 9.53 0.21
CA LEU A 314 2.76 9.44 -0.70
C LEU A 314 3.22 9.35 -2.16
N THR A 315 4.29 10.05 -2.54
CA THR A 315 4.85 9.99 -3.90
C THR A 315 5.25 8.56 -4.27
N VAL A 316 5.93 7.85 -3.36
CA VAL A 316 6.31 6.45 -3.57
C VAL A 316 5.09 5.53 -3.51
N TYR A 317 4.21 5.72 -2.53
CA TYR A 317 3.05 4.84 -2.34
C TYR A 317 2.07 4.87 -3.54
N LEU A 318 1.88 6.02 -4.17
CA LEU A 318 1.07 6.15 -5.38
C LEU A 318 1.58 5.33 -6.57
N ARG A 319 2.83 4.85 -6.56
CA ARG A 319 3.38 3.99 -7.62
C ARG A 319 3.03 2.50 -7.45
N GLN A 320 2.23 2.16 -6.44
CA GLN A 320 1.44 0.93 -6.47
C GLN A 320 0.28 0.98 -7.48
N SER A 321 -0.06 2.17 -7.99
CA SER A 321 -0.74 2.27 -9.29
C SER A 321 0.29 2.21 -10.40
N HIS A 322 0.00 1.43 -11.44
CA HIS A 322 0.81 1.38 -12.67
C HIS A 322 0.44 2.50 -13.66
N ALA A 323 -0.25 3.54 -13.19
CA ALA A 323 -0.63 4.74 -13.91
C ALA A 323 -1.29 4.42 -15.26
N GLU A 324 -0.68 4.80 -16.38
CA GLU A 324 -1.26 4.62 -17.71
C GLU A 324 -1.50 3.16 -18.08
N ARG A 325 -0.78 2.20 -17.47
CA ARG A 325 -1.09 0.77 -17.66
C ARG A 325 -2.44 0.40 -17.04
N ASP A 326 -2.70 0.86 -15.81
CA ASP A 326 -4.00 0.64 -15.15
C ASP A 326 -5.15 1.34 -15.93
N LEU A 327 -4.88 2.52 -16.53
CA LEU A 327 -5.85 3.23 -17.37
C LEU A 327 -6.10 2.53 -18.71
N ALA A 328 -5.06 1.99 -19.35
CA ALA A 328 -5.21 1.21 -20.57
C ALA A 328 -6.04 -0.06 -20.32
N ASP A 329 -5.78 -0.71 -19.19
CA ASP A 329 -6.55 -1.85 -18.72
C ASP A 329 -8.02 -1.50 -18.46
N LEU A 330 -8.29 -0.37 -17.79
CA LEU A 330 -9.66 0.14 -17.63
C LEU A 330 -10.33 0.42 -18.98
N GLY A 331 -9.61 1.04 -19.91
CA GLY A 331 -10.12 1.31 -21.26
C GLY A 331 -10.52 0.03 -22.00
N ARG A 332 -9.72 -1.04 -21.87
CA ARG A 332 -10.05 -2.35 -22.44
C ARG A 332 -11.31 -2.95 -21.80
N ASP A 333 -11.42 -2.90 -20.48
CA ASP A 333 -12.60 -3.41 -19.79
C ASP A 333 -13.89 -2.67 -20.18
N VAL A 334 -13.82 -1.36 -20.32
CA VAL A 334 -14.98 -0.54 -20.71
C VAL A 334 -15.36 -0.81 -22.17
N ALA A 335 -14.39 -1.06 -23.05
CA ALA A 335 -14.65 -1.40 -24.45
C ALA A 335 -15.34 -2.76 -24.64
N GLU A 336 -15.26 -3.66 -23.65
CA GLU A 336 -16.01 -4.94 -23.63
C GLU A 336 -17.49 -4.76 -23.25
N LYS A 337 -17.88 -3.60 -22.74
CA LYS A 337 -19.26 -3.29 -22.32
C LYS A 337 -19.98 -2.43 -23.37
N ASP A 338 -21.31 -2.47 -23.35
CA ASP A 338 -22.10 -1.56 -24.17
C ASP A 338 -21.83 -0.10 -23.78
N PHE A 339 -21.73 0.77 -24.79
CA PHE A 339 -21.51 2.20 -24.54
C PHE A 339 -22.68 2.79 -23.76
N THR A 340 -22.37 3.45 -22.64
CA THR A 340 -23.34 4.23 -21.87
C THR A 340 -22.79 5.64 -21.63
N TRP A 341 -23.59 6.65 -21.89
CA TRP A 341 -23.23 8.05 -21.60
C TRP A 341 -23.47 8.43 -20.13
N TRP A 342 -24.19 7.57 -19.39
CA TRP A 342 -24.47 7.72 -17.95
C TRP A 342 -24.27 6.38 -17.23
N HIS A 343 -23.23 6.30 -16.41
CA HIS A 343 -22.89 5.12 -15.62
C HIS A 343 -23.60 5.23 -14.27
N ASN A 344 -24.67 4.43 -14.04
CA ASN A 344 -25.34 4.14 -12.74
C ASN A 344 -26.81 3.68 -12.97
N ARG A 345 -27.04 2.67 -13.82
CA ARG A 345 -28.30 1.91 -13.82
C ARG A 345 -28.02 0.44 -13.60
#